data_AF-A0A833DZH3-F1
#
_entry.id   AF-A0A833DZH3-F1
#
_cell.length_a   1.000
_cell.length_b   1.000
_cell.length_c   1.000
_cell.angle_alpha   90.00
_cell.angle_beta   90.00
_cell.angle_gamma   90.00
#
_symmetry.space_group_name_H-M   'P 1'
#
loop_
_entity.id
_entity.type
_entity.pdbx_description
1 polymer ?
#
loop_
_entity_poly.entity_id
_entity_poly.type
_entity_poly.pdbx_seq_one_letter_code
_entity_poly.pdbx_strand_id
1 'polypeptide(L)'
;MVGLDPGTTVGLAVLDLRGSPLYISSRKNADDFWVFQTIRSYGVPIIVATDKSTAPSRVKKIASQFGARLWVPKEDIPVSVKEETARRISCFGMRLEDDHQRDAVAAAFLAYQFFAPKFRQIEKRVGNDREKEEFVKRAVVFGQSADRAMREYEHGLENRAPKVQHTVPRRGDLSPLLKRIAELKDELRRKDELIDLLKERVAELDRELNELRSSRERSAGEDLEILRMQRDDARRRASRLAKRVKMLERIIDGIASGKYAAVNVGSAGGRIVYRTEKSVVIVPVEKKKVEEDAVERILRLVEEYRARRK
;
A
#
# COMPACT_ATOMS: atom_id res chain seq x y z
N MET A 1 -12.38 -32.88 6.54
CA MET A 1 -12.78 -32.40 5.19
C MET A 1 -12.47 -30.91 5.12
N VAL A 2 -12.09 -30.39 3.96
CA VAL A 2 -11.71 -28.97 3.82
C VAL A 2 -12.49 -28.32 2.67
N GLY A 3 -12.99 -27.11 2.89
CA GLY A 3 -13.51 -26.22 1.85
C GLY A 3 -12.58 -25.02 1.66
N LEU A 4 -12.33 -24.68 0.40
CA LEU A 4 -11.46 -23.58 -0.02
C LEU A 4 -12.18 -22.67 -1.01
N ASP A 5 -12.21 -21.39 -0.65
CA ASP A 5 -12.57 -20.30 -1.57
C ASP A 5 -11.29 -19.52 -1.93
N PRO A 6 -10.71 -19.72 -3.13
CA PRO A 6 -9.47 -19.07 -3.54
C PRO A 6 -9.70 -17.68 -4.12
N GLY A 7 -8.87 -16.72 -3.73
CA GLY A 7 -8.88 -15.37 -4.30
C GLY A 7 -7.81 -14.49 -3.67
N THR A 8 -8.00 -13.17 -3.77
CA THR A 8 -7.20 -12.20 -2.99
C THR A 8 -7.40 -12.41 -1.50
N THR A 9 -8.62 -12.75 -1.09
CA THR A 9 -8.92 -13.28 0.23
C THR A 9 -9.20 -14.77 0.08
N VAL A 10 -8.56 -15.58 0.91
CA VAL A 10 -8.78 -17.03 0.92
C VAL A 10 -9.72 -17.36 2.05
N GLY A 11 -10.88 -17.93 1.73
CA GLY A 11 -11.75 -18.58 2.70
C GLY A 11 -11.31 -20.03 2.94
N LEU A 12 -11.24 -20.43 4.20
CA LEU A 12 -10.88 -21.78 4.62
C LEU A 12 -11.86 -22.30 5.67
N ALA A 13 -12.44 -23.46 5.42
CA ALA A 13 -13.28 -24.18 6.37
C ALA A 13 -12.76 -25.61 6.54
N VAL A 14 -12.63 -26.07 7.79
CA VAL A 14 -12.25 -27.43 8.16
C VAL A 14 -13.39 -28.06 8.93
N LEU A 15 -13.87 -29.21 8.45
CA LEU A 15 -14.87 -30.04 9.12
C LEU A 15 -14.26 -31.38 9.52
N ASP A 16 -14.76 -32.01 10.57
CA ASP A 16 -14.47 -33.42 10.87
C ASP A 16 -15.19 -34.36 9.88
N LEU A 17 -15.08 -35.68 10.06
CA LEU A 17 -15.77 -36.69 9.23
C LEU A 17 -17.23 -36.94 9.62
N ARG A 18 -17.75 -36.19 10.60
CA ARG A 18 -19.13 -36.21 11.10
C ARG A 18 -19.88 -34.91 10.73
N GLY A 19 -19.21 -34.00 10.04
CA GLY A 19 -19.76 -32.73 9.57
C GLY A 19 -19.70 -31.60 10.59
N SER A 20 -19.03 -31.80 11.74
CA SER A 20 -18.82 -30.74 12.73
C SER A 20 -17.70 -29.82 12.26
N PRO A 21 -17.91 -28.50 12.26
CA PRO A 21 -16.87 -27.56 11.90
C PRO A 21 -15.82 -27.44 13.02
N LEU A 22 -14.54 -27.54 12.63
CA LEU A 22 -13.36 -27.45 13.50
C LEU A 22 -12.65 -26.09 13.41
N TYR A 23 -12.70 -25.48 12.22
CA TYR A 23 -12.06 -24.20 11.94
C TYR A 23 -12.73 -23.50 10.77
N ILE A 24 -12.95 -22.19 10.91
CA ILE A 24 -13.46 -21.35 9.83
C ILE A 24 -12.72 -20.01 9.93
N SER A 25 -12.10 -19.58 8.83
CA SER A 25 -11.42 -18.28 8.78
C SER A 25 -11.23 -17.83 7.34
N SER A 26 -11.02 -16.54 7.18
CA SER A 26 -10.63 -15.92 5.92
C SER A 26 -9.36 -15.09 6.13
N ARG A 27 -8.48 -15.05 5.13
CA ARG A 27 -7.27 -14.24 5.20
C ARG A 27 -6.94 -13.59 3.86
N LYS A 28 -6.77 -12.28 3.88
CA LYS A 28 -6.30 -11.49 2.73
C LYS A 28 -4.82 -11.78 2.46
N ASN A 29 -4.47 -11.92 1.19
CA ASN A 29 -3.11 -12.24 0.71
C ASN A 29 -2.53 -13.51 1.37
N ALA A 30 -3.37 -14.49 1.69
CA ALA A 30 -2.91 -15.77 2.21
C ALA A 30 -2.11 -16.52 1.13
N ASP A 31 -0.94 -17.03 1.50
CA ASP A 31 -0.11 -17.89 0.66
C ASP A 31 -0.50 -19.38 0.83
N ASP A 32 0.05 -20.23 -0.03
CA ASP A 32 -0.22 -21.68 0.03
C ASP A 32 0.34 -22.30 1.32
N PHE A 33 1.42 -21.74 1.87
CA PHE A 33 2.03 -22.22 3.11
C PHE A 33 1.09 -22.03 4.30
N TRP A 34 0.46 -20.86 4.44
CA TRP A 34 -0.52 -20.62 5.50
C TRP A 34 -1.70 -21.59 5.40
N VAL A 35 -2.25 -21.79 4.20
CA VAL A 35 -3.36 -22.74 3.99
C VAL A 35 -2.93 -24.14 4.41
N PHE A 36 -1.76 -24.58 3.97
CA PHE A 36 -1.24 -25.91 4.26
C PHE A 36 -1.00 -26.13 5.76
N GLN A 37 -0.34 -25.18 6.43
CA GLN A 37 -0.06 -25.26 7.88
C GLN A 37 -1.35 -25.23 8.70
N THR A 38 -2.29 -24.35 8.34
CA THR A 38 -3.58 -24.24 9.04
C THR A 38 -4.33 -25.56 8.95
N ILE A 39 -4.46 -26.14 7.74
CA ILE A 39 -5.11 -27.45 7.57
C ILE A 39 -4.39 -28.53 8.40
N ARG A 40 -3.05 -28.59 8.33
CA ARG A 40 -2.27 -29.59 9.08
C ARG A 40 -2.44 -29.51 10.59
N SER A 41 -2.70 -28.33 11.14
CA SER A 41 -2.94 -28.17 12.58
C SER A 41 -4.21 -28.88 13.07
N TYR A 42 -5.16 -29.15 12.18
CA TYR A 42 -6.40 -29.88 12.46
C TYR A 42 -6.38 -31.34 11.97
N GLY A 43 -5.35 -31.76 11.22
CA GLY A 43 -5.17 -33.13 10.74
C GLY A 43 -4.83 -33.22 9.25
N VAL A 44 -4.99 -34.41 8.67
CA VAL A 44 -4.75 -34.66 7.24
C VAL A 44 -6.10 -34.73 6.51
N PRO A 45 -6.37 -33.83 5.55
CA PRO A 45 -7.65 -33.83 4.86
C PRO A 45 -7.72 -35.01 3.88
N ILE A 46 -8.85 -35.72 3.88
CA ILE A 46 -9.13 -36.76 2.87
C ILE A 46 -9.95 -36.23 1.69
N ILE A 47 -10.62 -35.08 1.87
CA ILE A 47 -11.44 -34.39 0.86
C ILE A 47 -11.13 -32.90 0.92
N VAL A 48 -10.91 -32.31 -0.25
CA VAL A 48 -10.81 -30.87 -0.47
C VAL A 48 -11.92 -30.46 -1.44
N ALA A 49 -12.66 -29.40 -1.12
CA ALA A 49 -13.84 -28.94 -1.85
C ALA A 49 -13.75 -27.45 -2.20
N THR A 50 -14.48 -27.04 -3.22
CA THR A 50 -14.66 -25.63 -3.63
C THR A 50 -16.11 -25.40 -4.06
N ASP A 51 -16.55 -24.14 -4.08
CA ASP A 51 -17.91 -23.74 -4.44
C ASP A 51 -18.14 -23.66 -5.96
N LYS A 52 -17.08 -23.82 -6.76
CA LYS A 52 -17.11 -23.78 -8.22
C LYS A 52 -17.21 -25.15 -8.85
N SER A 53 -18.02 -25.26 -9.90
CA SER A 53 -18.17 -26.47 -10.72
C SER A 53 -16.85 -26.91 -11.37
N THR A 54 -16.04 -25.94 -11.80
CA THR A 54 -14.67 -26.17 -12.26
C THR A 54 -13.68 -25.74 -11.18
N ALA A 55 -12.95 -26.70 -10.62
CA ALA A 55 -12.00 -26.40 -9.55
C ALA A 55 -10.89 -25.43 -10.00
N PRO A 56 -10.68 -24.31 -9.28
CA PRO A 56 -9.58 -23.40 -9.52
C PRO A 56 -8.20 -24.10 -9.39
N SER A 57 -7.19 -23.58 -10.11
CA SER A 57 -5.84 -24.16 -10.14
C SER A 57 -5.22 -24.30 -8.74
N ARG A 58 -5.42 -23.29 -7.89
CA ARG A 58 -4.94 -23.28 -6.51
C ARG A 58 -5.55 -24.41 -5.67
N VAL A 59 -6.85 -24.65 -5.80
CA VAL A 59 -7.55 -25.73 -5.06
C VAL A 59 -7.06 -27.10 -5.53
N LYS A 60 -6.88 -27.29 -6.85
CA LYS A 60 -6.29 -28.52 -7.42
C LYS A 60 -4.90 -28.78 -6.85
N LYS A 61 -4.06 -27.74 -6.77
CA LYS A 61 -2.71 -27.82 -6.20
C LYS A 61 -2.74 -28.25 -4.73
N ILE A 62 -3.54 -27.60 -3.89
CA ILE A 62 -3.66 -27.95 -2.47
C ILE A 62 -4.19 -29.37 -2.28
N ALA A 63 -5.25 -29.77 -3.01
CA ALA A 63 -5.78 -31.12 -2.97
C ALA A 63 -4.71 -32.17 -3.32
N SER A 64 -3.92 -31.91 -4.37
CA SER A 64 -2.83 -32.80 -4.76
C SER A 64 -1.70 -32.85 -3.74
N GLN A 65 -1.35 -31.73 -3.09
CA GLN A 65 -0.29 -31.70 -2.07
C GLN A 65 -0.64 -32.55 -0.85
N PHE A 66 -1.92 -32.59 -0.47
CA PHE A 66 -2.40 -33.46 0.62
C PHE A 66 -2.71 -34.90 0.18
N GLY A 67 -2.69 -35.20 -1.13
CA GLY A 67 -3.20 -36.46 -1.65
C GLY A 67 -4.70 -36.66 -1.36
N ALA A 68 -5.46 -35.56 -1.24
CA ALA A 68 -6.87 -35.57 -0.91
C ALA A 68 -7.75 -35.69 -2.17
N ARG A 69 -8.95 -36.27 -2.02
CA ARG A 69 -9.93 -36.28 -3.10
C ARG A 69 -10.48 -34.87 -3.31
N LEU A 70 -10.28 -34.31 -4.51
CA LEU A 70 -10.94 -33.09 -4.92
C LEU A 70 -12.44 -33.39 -5.18
N TRP A 71 -13.32 -32.67 -4.50
CA TRP A 71 -14.76 -32.67 -4.72
C TRP A 71 -15.18 -31.32 -5.31
N VAL A 72 -16.01 -31.36 -6.35
CA VAL A 72 -16.62 -30.17 -6.95
C VAL A 72 -18.12 -30.42 -7.10
N PRO A 73 -18.96 -29.39 -6.93
CA PRO A 73 -20.38 -29.48 -7.22
C PRO A 73 -20.60 -29.63 -8.74
N LYS A 74 -21.79 -30.10 -9.14
CA LYS A 74 -22.15 -30.23 -10.57
C LYS A 74 -22.23 -28.87 -11.27
N GLU A 75 -22.71 -27.87 -10.54
CA GLU A 75 -22.85 -26.48 -10.94
C GLU A 75 -22.32 -25.60 -9.81
N ASP A 76 -22.01 -24.33 -10.10
CA ASP A 76 -21.57 -23.39 -9.07
C ASP A 76 -22.63 -23.31 -7.95
N ILE A 77 -22.18 -23.31 -6.69
CA ILE A 77 -23.11 -23.33 -5.55
C ILE A 77 -23.93 -22.02 -5.55
N PRO A 78 -25.28 -22.11 -5.60
CA PRO A 78 -26.13 -20.93 -5.53
C PRO A 78 -26.00 -20.18 -4.21
N VAL A 79 -26.18 -18.86 -4.23
CA VAL A 79 -26.11 -18.00 -3.04
C VAL A 79 -27.11 -18.45 -1.96
N SER A 80 -28.32 -18.87 -2.34
CA SER A 80 -29.33 -19.38 -1.40
C SER A 80 -28.85 -20.59 -0.60
N VAL A 81 -28.11 -21.51 -1.23
CA VAL A 81 -27.54 -22.70 -0.57
C VAL A 81 -26.38 -22.32 0.37
N LYS A 82 -25.58 -21.32 -0.03
CA LYS A 82 -24.52 -20.74 0.80
C LYS A 82 -25.11 -20.13 2.08
N GLU A 83 -26.19 -19.37 1.96
CA GLU A 83 -26.92 -18.79 3.09
C GLU A 83 -27.56 -19.84 4.01
N GLU A 84 -28.18 -20.88 3.44
CA GLU A 84 -28.73 -21.98 4.24
C GLU A 84 -27.63 -22.67 5.06
N THR A 85 -26.48 -22.93 4.43
CA THR A 85 -25.35 -23.56 5.09
C THR A 85 -24.80 -22.69 6.22
N ALA A 86 -24.69 -21.37 6.00
CA ALA A 86 -24.30 -20.41 7.03
C ALA A 86 -25.22 -20.49 8.27
N ARG A 87 -26.53 -20.57 8.07
CA ARG A 87 -27.51 -20.72 9.16
C ARG A 87 -27.39 -22.04 9.91
N ARG A 88 -26.98 -23.12 9.23
CA ARG A 88 -26.76 -24.41 9.89
C ARG A 88 -25.48 -24.41 10.73
N ILE A 89 -24.46 -23.68 10.30
CA ILE A 89 -23.17 -23.58 10.99
C ILE A 89 -23.25 -22.68 12.21
N SER A 90 -24.10 -21.65 12.20
CA SER A 90 -24.34 -20.82 13.40
C SER A 90 -24.91 -21.61 14.58
N CYS A 91 -25.62 -22.72 14.34
CA CYS A 91 -26.06 -23.64 15.39
C CYS A 91 -24.90 -24.32 16.16
N PHE A 92 -23.69 -24.36 15.58
CA PHE A 92 -22.48 -24.85 16.25
C PHE A 92 -21.77 -23.76 17.07
N GLY A 93 -22.37 -22.58 17.23
CA GLY A 93 -21.78 -21.47 17.98
C GLY A 93 -20.68 -20.72 17.21
N MET A 94 -20.47 -21.02 15.93
CA MET A 94 -19.52 -20.29 15.09
C MET A 94 -20.20 -19.22 14.26
N ARG A 95 -19.66 -18.00 14.32
CA ARG A 95 -20.13 -16.86 13.55
C ARG A 95 -19.26 -16.70 12.31
N LEU A 96 -19.90 -16.58 11.15
CA LEU A 96 -19.23 -16.23 9.90
C LEU A 96 -19.11 -14.71 9.82
N GLU A 97 -17.92 -14.24 9.48
CA GLU A 97 -17.58 -12.82 9.44
C GLU A 97 -17.71 -12.22 8.05
N ASP A 98 -17.47 -13.02 7.01
CA ASP A 98 -17.51 -12.57 5.62
C ASP A 98 -18.00 -13.63 4.62
N ASP A 99 -18.19 -13.18 3.37
CA ASP A 99 -18.65 -14.01 2.26
C ASP A 99 -17.66 -15.13 1.89
N HIS A 100 -16.35 -14.93 2.11
CA HIS A 100 -15.33 -15.95 1.81
C HIS A 100 -15.40 -17.12 2.79
N GLN A 101 -15.61 -16.83 4.08
CA GLN A 101 -15.88 -17.86 5.09
C GLN A 101 -17.16 -18.63 4.76
N ARG A 102 -18.23 -17.92 4.36
CA ARG A 102 -19.50 -18.54 3.93
C ARG A 102 -19.28 -19.48 2.76
N ASP A 103 -18.55 -19.06 1.75
CA ASP A 103 -18.36 -19.83 0.52
C ASP A 103 -17.49 -21.07 0.76
N ALA A 104 -16.42 -20.94 1.55
CA ALA A 104 -15.59 -22.07 1.98
C ALA A 104 -16.37 -23.08 2.81
N VAL A 105 -17.22 -22.60 3.72
CA VAL A 105 -18.11 -23.44 4.53
C VAL A 105 -19.12 -24.18 3.67
N ALA A 106 -19.78 -23.49 2.74
CA ALA A 106 -20.73 -24.10 1.80
C ALA A 106 -20.09 -25.23 1.00
N ALA A 107 -18.88 -25.01 0.48
CA ALA A 107 -18.12 -26.03 -0.23
C ALA A 107 -17.82 -27.26 0.63
N ALA A 108 -17.30 -27.05 1.85
CA ALA A 108 -16.97 -28.16 2.77
C ALA A 108 -18.22 -28.96 3.17
N PHE A 109 -19.32 -28.25 3.43
CA PHE A 109 -20.55 -28.85 3.94
C PHE A 109 -21.31 -29.63 2.87
N LEU A 110 -21.40 -29.12 1.63
CA LEU A 110 -22.01 -29.88 0.54
C LEU A 110 -21.19 -31.13 0.20
N ALA A 111 -19.85 -31.02 0.25
CA ALA A 111 -19.00 -32.20 0.15
C ALA A 111 -19.34 -33.21 1.26
N TYR A 112 -19.51 -32.76 2.51
CA TYR A 112 -19.93 -33.64 3.59
C TYR A 112 -21.29 -34.28 3.30
N GLN A 113 -22.29 -33.53 2.87
CA GLN A 113 -23.62 -34.07 2.53
C GLN A 113 -23.56 -35.15 1.44
N PHE A 114 -22.68 -35.00 0.45
CA PHE A 114 -22.48 -35.99 -0.59
C PHE A 114 -21.96 -37.33 -0.04
N PHE A 115 -21.04 -37.29 0.93
CA PHE A 115 -20.45 -38.50 1.53
C PHE A 115 -21.20 -39.01 2.77
N ALA A 116 -22.02 -38.17 3.42
CA ALA A 116 -22.71 -38.46 4.68
C ALA A 116 -23.57 -39.75 4.64
N PRO A 117 -24.31 -40.09 3.57
CA PRO A 117 -25.05 -41.34 3.51
C PRO A 117 -24.12 -42.56 3.66
N LYS A 118 -22.96 -42.56 2.98
CA LYS A 118 -21.99 -43.66 3.06
C LYS A 118 -21.28 -43.67 4.41
N PHE A 119 -20.90 -42.50 4.92
CA PHE A 119 -20.25 -42.37 6.23
C PHE A 119 -21.14 -42.89 7.37
N ARG A 120 -22.43 -42.56 7.37
CA ARG A 120 -23.38 -43.09 8.37
C ARG A 120 -23.58 -44.61 8.28
N GLN A 121 -23.52 -45.19 7.07
CA GLN A 121 -23.55 -46.65 6.92
C GLN A 121 -22.30 -47.31 7.52
N ILE A 122 -21.14 -46.70 7.34
CA ILE A 122 -19.87 -47.18 7.92
C ILE A 122 -19.91 -47.07 9.45
N GLU A 123 -20.33 -45.93 10.00
CA GLU A 123 -20.48 -45.70 11.44
C GLU A 123 -21.33 -46.79 12.11
N LYS A 124 -22.49 -47.12 11.52
CA LYS A 124 -23.39 -48.17 12.03
C LYS A 124 -22.74 -49.57 12.05
N ARG A 125 -21.83 -49.85 11.13
CA ARG A 125 -21.19 -51.16 10.98
C ARG A 125 -19.94 -51.30 11.84
N VAL A 126 -19.18 -50.23 11.97
CA VAL A 126 -17.92 -50.19 12.73
C VAL A 126 -18.17 -50.03 14.23
N GLY A 127 -19.27 -49.37 14.62
CA GLY A 127 -19.58 -49.14 16.03
C GLY A 127 -18.72 -48.02 16.63
N ASN A 128 -18.10 -48.29 17.79
CA ASN A 128 -17.35 -47.28 18.56
C ASN A 128 -15.85 -47.21 18.25
N ASP A 129 -15.35 -48.03 17.31
CA ASP A 129 -13.95 -48.02 16.91
C ASP A 129 -13.67 -46.85 15.94
N ARG A 130 -13.18 -45.74 16.50
CA ARG A 130 -12.94 -44.50 15.75
C ARG A 130 -11.81 -44.65 14.72
N GLU A 131 -10.76 -45.40 15.03
CA GLU A 131 -9.62 -45.57 14.12
C GLU A 131 -10.04 -46.38 12.89
N LYS A 132 -10.79 -47.47 13.12
CA LYS A 132 -11.41 -48.24 12.03
C LYS A 132 -12.39 -47.41 11.23
N GLU A 133 -13.20 -46.57 11.89
CA GLU A 133 -14.17 -45.69 11.23
C GLU A 133 -13.45 -44.74 10.26
N GLU A 134 -12.40 -44.06 10.72
CA GLU A 134 -11.62 -43.12 9.93
C GLU A 134 -10.89 -43.81 8.76
N PHE A 135 -10.28 -44.97 9.01
CA PHE A 135 -9.62 -45.77 7.98
C PHE A 135 -10.59 -46.17 6.87
N VAL A 136 -11.75 -46.73 7.23
CA VAL A 136 -12.76 -47.21 6.27
C VAL A 136 -13.39 -46.05 5.51
N LYS A 137 -13.69 -44.93 6.18
CA LYS A 137 -14.19 -43.71 5.52
C LYS A 137 -13.19 -43.18 4.49
N ARG A 138 -11.90 -43.13 4.85
CA ARG A 138 -10.83 -42.73 3.93
C ARG A 138 -10.79 -43.65 2.71
N ALA A 139 -10.72 -44.96 2.91
CA ALA A 139 -10.71 -45.96 1.84
C ALA A 139 -11.90 -45.78 0.86
N VAL A 140 -13.10 -45.56 1.38
CA VAL A 140 -14.32 -45.36 0.59
C VAL A 140 -14.28 -44.07 -0.22
N VAL A 141 -13.72 -42.99 0.32
CA VAL A 141 -13.51 -41.74 -0.43
C VAL A 141 -12.61 -41.95 -1.66
N PHE A 142 -11.62 -42.84 -1.55
CA PHE A 142 -10.73 -43.21 -2.65
C PHE A 142 -11.26 -44.36 -3.53
N GLY A 143 -12.55 -44.73 -3.39
CA GLY A 143 -13.23 -45.66 -4.29
C GLY A 143 -13.13 -47.14 -3.90
N GLN A 144 -12.58 -47.48 -2.74
CA GLN A 144 -12.64 -48.86 -2.23
C GLN A 144 -14.03 -49.18 -1.66
N SER A 145 -14.42 -50.46 -1.66
CA SER A 145 -15.64 -50.89 -0.99
C SER A 145 -15.43 -50.92 0.53
N ALA A 146 -16.49 -50.58 1.29
CA ALA A 146 -16.43 -50.58 2.75
C ALA A 146 -16.07 -51.96 3.31
N ASP A 147 -16.61 -53.05 2.73
CA ASP A 147 -16.31 -54.43 3.13
C ASP A 147 -14.83 -54.78 2.97
N ARG A 148 -14.22 -54.35 1.87
CA ARG A 148 -12.81 -54.59 1.62
C ARG A 148 -11.96 -53.82 2.62
N ALA A 149 -12.27 -52.55 2.86
CA ALA A 149 -11.54 -51.73 3.80
C ALA A 149 -11.65 -52.25 5.25
N MET A 150 -12.81 -52.74 5.67
CA MET A 150 -13.00 -53.34 7.00
C MET A 150 -12.12 -54.58 7.19
N ARG A 151 -12.05 -55.47 6.18
CA ARG A 151 -11.16 -56.63 6.21
C ARG A 151 -9.69 -56.22 6.22
N GLU A 152 -9.31 -55.24 5.40
CA GLU A 152 -7.92 -54.74 5.38
C GLU A 152 -7.49 -54.21 6.76
N TYR A 153 -8.39 -53.53 7.48
CA TYR A 153 -8.16 -53.08 8.86
C TYR A 153 -8.01 -54.27 9.84
N GLU A 154 -8.93 -55.22 9.82
CA GLU A 154 -8.92 -56.39 10.73
C GLU A 154 -7.71 -57.31 10.54
N HIS A 155 -7.20 -57.43 9.32
CA HIS A 155 -6.04 -58.26 9.01
C HIS A 155 -4.69 -57.54 9.26
N GLY A 156 -4.69 -56.39 9.94
CA GLY A 156 -3.47 -55.62 10.23
C GLY A 156 -2.75 -55.13 8.97
N LEU A 157 -3.46 -55.03 7.85
CA LEU A 157 -2.93 -54.53 6.58
C LEU A 157 -2.96 -52.99 6.52
N GLU A 158 -3.08 -52.30 7.66
CA GLU A 158 -3.02 -50.84 7.79
C GLU A 158 -1.80 -50.22 7.09
N ASN A 159 -0.72 -50.99 6.93
CA ASN A 159 0.49 -50.56 6.22
C ASN A 159 0.41 -50.57 4.69
N ARG A 160 -0.77 -50.87 4.10
CA ARG A 160 -1.00 -50.70 2.67
C ARG A 160 -2.09 -49.66 2.45
N ALA A 161 -1.72 -48.39 2.63
CA ALA A 161 -2.48 -47.28 2.06
C ALA A 161 -2.92 -47.67 0.63
N PRO A 162 -4.19 -47.42 0.24
CA PRO A 162 -4.65 -47.70 -1.12
C PRO A 162 -3.63 -47.12 -2.09
N LYS A 163 -3.09 -47.97 -2.97
CA LYS A 163 -2.40 -47.53 -4.17
C LYS A 163 -3.42 -46.78 -5.03
N VAL A 164 -3.70 -45.53 -4.66
CA VAL A 164 -3.95 -44.51 -5.65
C VAL A 164 -2.76 -44.64 -6.60
N GLN A 165 -3.03 -44.80 -7.89
CA GLN A 165 -2.03 -44.68 -8.94
C GLN A 165 -1.52 -43.23 -8.95
N HIS A 166 -0.91 -42.78 -7.86
CA HIS A 166 0.25 -41.95 -8.00
C HIS A 166 1.27 -42.89 -8.61
N THR A 167 1.70 -42.56 -9.82
CA THR A 167 3.11 -42.68 -10.18
C THR A 167 3.90 -41.98 -9.07
N VAL A 168 4.04 -42.64 -7.92
CA VAL A 168 5.16 -42.38 -7.04
C VAL A 168 6.32 -42.65 -7.98
N PRO A 169 7.17 -41.65 -8.30
CA PRO A 169 8.45 -42.00 -8.90
C PRO A 169 8.99 -43.09 -8.00
N ARG A 170 9.57 -44.14 -8.59
CA ARG A 170 10.39 -45.11 -7.84
C ARG A 170 11.19 -44.34 -6.77
N ARG A 171 11.59 -44.99 -5.67
CA ARG A 171 12.73 -44.50 -4.86
C ARG A 171 13.93 -44.34 -5.79
N GLY A 172 13.92 -43.28 -6.58
CA GLY A 172 14.97 -42.74 -7.38
C GLY A 172 15.84 -42.03 -6.37
N ASP A 173 17.13 -42.15 -6.62
CA ASP A 173 18.17 -41.51 -5.87
C ASP A 173 17.69 -40.16 -5.32
N LEU A 174 17.64 -40.03 -3.98
CA LEU A 174 17.23 -38.78 -3.31
C LEU A 174 18.32 -37.71 -3.45
N SER A 175 19.50 -38.09 -3.93
CA SER A 175 20.66 -37.22 -4.18
C SER A 175 20.31 -35.95 -4.98
N PRO A 176 19.61 -36.00 -6.15
CA PRO A 176 19.17 -34.81 -6.87
C PRO A 176 18.26 -33.88 -6.06
N LEU A 177 17.36 -34.42 -5.23
CA LEU A 177 16.48 -33.60 -4.39
C LEU A 177 17.24 -32.96 -3.23
N LEU A 178 18.14 -33.71 -2.59
CA LEU A 178 19.02 -33.19 -1.54
C LEU A 178 19.97 -32.12 -2.06
N LYS A 179 20.52 -32.32 -3.26
CA LYS A 179 21.33 -31.32 -3.96
C LYS A 179 20.51 -30.07 -4.26
N ARG A 180 19.27 -30.23 -4.74
CA ARG A 180 18.37 -29.10 -4.98
C ARG A 180 18.00 -28.34 -3.71
N ILE A 181 17.80 -29.05 -2.59
CA ILE A 181 17.56 -28.42 -1.29
C ILE A 181 18.79 -27.64 -0.83
N ALA A 182 20.00 -28.17 -1.03
CA ALA A 182 21.24 -27.45 -0.71
C ALA A 182 21.39 -26.19 -1.57
N GLU A 183 21.17 -26.29 -2.88
CA GLU A 183 21.17 -25.15 -3.80
C GLU A 183 20.16 -24.07 -3.39
N LEU A 184 18.93 -24.46 -3.04
CA LEU A 184 17.89 -23.54 -2.59
C LEU A 184 18.24 -22.89 -1.25
N LYS A 185 18.88 -23.62 -0.33
CA LYS A 185 19.37 -23.04 0.93
C LYS A 185 20.49 -22.04 0.70
N ASP A 186 21.38 -22.30 -0.24
CA ASP A 186 22.44 -21.35 -0.62
C ASP A 186 21.86 -20.11 -1.31
N GLU A 187 20.87 -20.28 -2.18
CA GLU A 187 20.16 -19.17 -2.79
C GLU A 187 19.42 -18.32 -1.75
N LEU A 188 18.80 -18.95 -0.76
CA LEU A 188 18.14 -18.26 0.34
C LEU A 188 19.16 -17.43 1.14
N ARG A 189 20.30 -18.01 1.51
CA ARG A 189 21.38 -17.31 2.22
C ARG A 189 21.88 -16.09 1.45
N ARG A 190 22.13 -16.23 0.14
CA ARG A 190 22.56 -15.10 -0.71
C ARG A 190 21.49 -14.01 -0.80
N LYS A 191 20.21 -14.39 -0.82
CA LYS A 191 19.10 -13.43 -0.83
C LYS A 191 18.98 -12.70 0.50
N ASP A 192 19.17 -13.40 1.61
CA ASP A 192 19.17 -12.79 2.95
C ASP A 192 20.34 -11.80 3.10
N GLU A 193 21.55 -12.17 2.66
CA GLU A 193 22.70 -11.27 2.60
C GLU A 193 22.44 -10.02 1.74
N LEU A 194 21.80 -10.20 0.57
CA LEU A 194 21.43 -9.09 -0.30
C LEU A 194 20.38 -8.18 0.35
N ILE A 195 19.41 -8.74 1.07
CA ILE A 195 18.41 -7.98 1.82
C ILE A 195 19.09 -7.10 2.87
N ASP A 196 20.07 -7.64 3.59
CA ASP A 196 20.76 -6.88 4.62
C ASP A 196 21.63 -5.76 4.02
N LEU A 197 22.34 -6.01 2.91
CA LEU A 197 23.03 -4.97 2.15
C LEU A 197 22.08 -3.88 1.65
N LEU A 198 20.91 -4.26 1.13
CA LEU A 198 19.92 -3.30 0.65
C LEU A 198 19.33 -2.46 1.80
N LYS A 199 19.11 -3.04 2.98
CA LYS A 199 18.68 -2.30 4.16
C LYS A 199 19.72 -1.27 4.59
N GLU A 200 21.00 -1.64 4.60
CA GLU A 200 22.10 -0.72 4.90
C GLU A 200 22.14 0.44 3.90
N ARG A 201 21.99 0.13 2.60
CA ARG A 201 21.96 1.16 1.55
C ARG A 201 20.75 2.10 1.67
N VAL A 202 19.58 1.58 2.02
CA VAL A 202 18.40 2.41 2.28
C VAL A 202 18.64 3.33 3.47
N ALA A 203 19.20 2.80 4.57
CA ALA A 203 19.50 3.61 5.75
C ALA A 203 20.55 4.70 5.46
N GLU A 204 21.53 4.43 4.60
CA GLU A 204 22.50 5.42 4.14
C GLU A 204 21.85 6.51 3.28
N LEU A 205 21.06 6.10 2.27
CA LEU A 205 20.33 7.05 1.41
C LEU A 205 19.37 7.93 2.21
N ASP A 206 18.70 7.39 3.22
CA ASP A 206 17.82 8.16 4.09
C ASP A 206 18.58 9.21 4.91
N ARG A 207 19.81 8.91 5.34
CA ARG A 207 20.69 9.89 6.01
C ARG A 207 21.10 10.99 5.04
N GLU A 208 21.60 10.64 3.85
CA GLU A 208 21.98 11.60 2.81
C GLU A 208 20.80 12.53 2.44
N LEU A 209 19.61 11.96 2.31
CA LEU A 209 18.41 12.71 1.93
C LEU A 209 18.00 13.70 3.04
N ASN A 210 18.13 13.31 4.31
CA ASN A 210 17.88 14.21 5.44
C ASN A 210 18.94 15.32 5.56
N GLU A 211 20.20 15.01 5.28
CA GLU A 211 21.28 16.02 5.24
C GLU A 211 21.06 17.03 4.12
N LEU A 212 20.72 16.56 2.92
CA LEU A 212 20.40 17.43 1.77
C LEU A 212 19.17 18.30 2.03
N ARG A 213 18.12 17.75 2.65
CA ARG A 213 16.94 18.52 3.05
C ARG A 213 17.30 19.61 4.05
N SER A 214 18.05 19.26 5.09
CA SER A 214 18.49 20.22 6.11
C SER A 214 19.36 21.33 5.52
N SER A 215 20.28 20.98 4.61
CA SER A 215 21.11 21.95 3.90
C SER A 215 20.27 22.91 3.04
N ARG A 216 19.28 22.36 2.30
CA ARG A 216 18.36 23.15 1.48
C ARG A 216 17.49 24.08 2.31
N GLU A 217 17.00 23.64 3.47
CA GLU A 217 16.21 24.46 4.39
C GLU A 217 17.03 25.62 4.95
N ARG A 218 18.30 25.38 5.32
CA ARG A 218 19.21 26.45 5.77
C ARG A 218 19.46 27.48 4.68
N SER A 219 19.85 27.03 3.47
CA SER A 219 20.09 27.92 2.33
C SER A 219 18.84 28.71 1.94
N ALA A 220 17.66 28.07 1.93
CA ALA A 220 16.40 28.78 1.67
C ALA A 220 16.06 29.80 2.79
N GLY A 221 16.42 29.51 4.04
CA GLY A 221 16.29 30.44 5.16
C GLY A 221 17.18 31.67 5.01
N GLU A 222 18.44 31.47 4.65
CA GLU A 222 19.42 32.55 4.40
C GLU A 222 18.97 33.45 3.24
N ASP A 223 18.54 32.84 2.12
CA ASP A 223 18.02 33.57 0.96
C ASP A 223 16.78 34.41 1.33
N LEU A 224 15.89 33.85 2.15
CA LEU A 224 14.69 34.57 2.61
C LEU A 224 15.05 35.75 3.52
N GLU A 225 16.08 35.63 4.36
CA GLU A 225 16.57 36.72 5.20
C GLU A 225 17.17 37.85 4.36
N ILE A 226 18.02 37.50 3.37
CA ILE A 226 18.59 38.47 2.43
C ILE A 226 17.48 39.21 1.68
N LEU A 227 16.48 38.50 1.15
CA LEU A 227 15.35 39.11 0.44
C LEU A 227 14.53 40.03 1.36
N ARG A 228 14.33 39.67 2.63
CA ARG A 228 13.67 40.53 3.63
C ARG A 228 14.45 41.81 3.87
N MET A 229 15.77 41.72 4.05
CA MET A 229 16.64 42.89 4.23
C MET A 229 16.58 43.80 3.01
N GLN A 230 16.70 43.26 1.80
CA GLN A 230 16.63 44.03 0.55
C GLN A 230 15.26 44.73 0.39
N ARG A 231 14.17 44.04 0.71
CA ARG A 231 12.81 44.60 0.68
C ARG A 231 12.67 45.77 1.66
N ASP A 232 13.16 45.60 2.88
CA ASP A 232 13.06 46.64 3.91
C ASP A 232 13.91 47.87 3.55
N ASP A 233 15.09 47.65 2.97
CA ASP A 233 15.94 48.71 2.41
C ASP A 233 15.27 49.45 1.25
N ALA A 234 14.69 48.70 0.30
CA ALA A 234 13.94 49.28 -0.81
C ALA A 234 12.76 50.11 -0.30
N ARG A 235 12.05 49.63 0.73
CA ARG A 235 10.95 50.35 1.39
C ARG A 235 11.44 51.65 2.04
N ARG A 236 12.59 51.64 2.73
CA ARG A 236 13.22 52.85 3.31
C ARG A 236 13.62 53.85 2.24
N ARG A 237 14.20 53.38 1.12
CA ARG A 237 14.55 54.24 -0.03
C ARG A 237 13.30 54.86 -0.66
N ALA A 238 12.27 54.05 -0.92
CA ALA A 238 11.00 54.51 -1.46
C ALA A 238 10.36 55.58 -0.56
N SER A 239 10.35 55.38 0.76
CA SER A 239 9.83 56.38 1.71
C SER A 239 10.62 57.70 1.66
N ARG A 240 11.95 57.65 1.60
CA ARG A 240 12.81 58.85 1.47
C ARG A 240 12.54 59.60 0.17
N LEU A 241 12.45 58.89 -0.95
CA LEU A 241 12.14 59.47 -2.25
C LEU A 241 10.74 60.10 -2.25
N ALA A 242 9.72 59.41 -1.72
CA ALA A 242 8.37 59.94 -1.62
C ALA A 242 8.30 61.24 -0.79
N LYS A 243 9.03 61.31 0.34
CA LYS A 243 9.16 62.57 1.12
C LYS A 243 9.81 63.69 0.30
N ARG A 244 10.84 63.37 -0.48
CA ARG A 244 11.56 64.35 -1.30
C ARG A 244 10.72 64.84 -2.49
N VAL A 245 9.99 63.94 -3.15
CA VAL A 245 9.01 64.29 -4.19
C VAL A 245 7.96 65.24 -3.62
N LYS A 246 7.34 64.90 -2.48
CA LYS A 246 6.36 65.75 -1.80
C LYS A 246 6.92 67.12 -1.41
N MET A 247 8.20 67.18 -1.04
CA MET A 247 8.88 68.45 -0.75
C MET A 247 9.07 69.29 -2.03
N LEU A 248 9.50 68.67 -3.12
CA LEU A 248 9.70 69.34 -4.41
C LEU A 248 8.36 69.82 -4.99
N GLU A 249 7.31 69.02 -4.93
CA GLU A 249 5.95 69.42 -5.33
C GLU A 249 5.51 70.69 -4.59
N ARG A 250 5.68 70.74 -3.25
CA ARG A 250 5.37 71.95 -2.47
C ARG A 250 6.19 73.17 -2.89
N ILE A 251 7.46 72.99 -3.25
CA ILE A 251 8.33 74.08 -3.72
C ILE A 251 7.83 74.58 -5.08
N ILE A 252 7.54 73.68 -6.02
CA ILE A 252 7.03 74.02 -7.35
C ILE A 252 5.69 74.76 -7.23
N ASP A 253 4.75 74.25 -6.45
CA ASP A 253 3.44 74.88 -6.24
C ASP A 253 3.56 76.28 -5.61
N GLY A 254 4.50 76.44 -4.68
CA GLY A 254 4.74 77.75 -4.07
C GLY A 254 5.44 78.75 -4.99
N ILE A 255 6.30 78.29 -5.92
CA ILE A 255 6.86 79.14 -6.98
C ILE A 255 5.73 79.55 -7.94
N ALA A 256 4.90 78.59 -8.39
CA ALA A 256 3.80 78.84 -9.32
C ALA A 256 2.72 79.78 -8.75
N SER A 257 2.47 79.72 -7.43
CA SER A 257 1.53 80.61 -6.73
C SER A 257 2.16 81.95 -6.29
N GLY A 258 3.42 82.22 -6.62
CA GLY A 258 4.13 83.45 -6.26
C GLY A 258 4.53 83.57 -4.79
N LYS A 259 4.31 82.52 -3.98
CA LYS A 259 4.72 82.44 -2.56
C LYS A 259 6.23 82.28 -2.37
N TYR A 260 6.93 81.71 -3.35
CA TYR A 260 8.39 81.58 -3.36
C TYR A 260 8.99 82.29 -4.58
N ALA A 261 10.05 83.07 -4.38
CA ALA A 261 10.81 83.69 -5.47
C ALA A 261 12.01 82.82 -5.85
N ALA A 262 12.14 82.47 -7.14
CA ALA A 262 13.31 81.78 -7.67
C ALA A 262 14.40 82.81 -8.00
N VAL A 263 15.52 82.78 -7.27
CA VAL A 263 16.67 83.66 -7.52
C VAL A 263 17.79 82.85 -8.16
N ASN A 264 18.22 83.25 -9.36
CA ASN A 264 19.36 82.63 -10.05
C ASN A 264 20.66 83.14 -9.42
N VAL A 265 21.28 82.33 -8.56
CA VAL A 265 22.57 82.66 -7.95
C VAL A 265 23.68 82.10 -8.84
N GLY A 266 24.47 83.00 -9.42
CA GLY A 266 25.54 82.70 -10.36
C GLY A 266 26.50 81.59 -9.92
N SER A 267 27.12 80.98 -10.92
CA SER A 267 27.85 79.70 -10.91
C SER A 267 29.10 79.64 -10.01
N ALA A 268 29.01 78.91 -8.90
CA ALA A 268 30.08 78.06 -8.34
C ALA A 268 29.50 77.20 -7.20
N GLY A 269 29.14 75.94 -7.49
CA GLY A 269 28.54 75.01 -6.52
C GLY A 269 27.05 75.31 -6.28
N GLY A 270 26.17 74.61 -7.00
CA GLY A 270 24.73 74.88 -7.02
C GLY A 270 24.15 74.96 -5.60
N ARG A 271 23.61 76.12 -5.23
CA ARG A 271 22.80 76.27 -4.02
C ARG A 271 21.48 76.88 -4.45
N ILE A 272 20.38 76.24 -4.09
CA ILE A 272 19.05 76.83 -4.23
C ILE A 272 18.79 77.61 -2.94
N VAL A 273 18.58 78.92 -3.07
CA VAL A 273 18.25 79.82 -1.97
C VAL A 273 16.82 80.28 -2.18
N TYR A 274 15.95 80.06 -1.19
CA TYR A 274 14.61 80.66 -1.20
C TYR A 274 14.30 81.30 0.15
N ARG A 275 13.52 82.39 0.08
CA ARG A 275 13.13 83.21 1.22
C ARG A 275 11.67 82.91 1.55
N THR A 276 11.41 82.52 2.79
CA THR A 276 10.08 82.54 3.38
C THR A 276 9.91 83.84 4.17
N GLU A 277 8.69 84.19 4.60
CA GLU A 277 8.46 85.38 5.43
C GLU A 277 9.24 85.38 6.77
N LYS A 278 9.72 84.21 7.24
CA LYS A 278 10.36 84.05 8.56
C LYS A 278 11.78 83.48 8.53
N SER A 279 12.27 82.95 7.41
CA SER A 279 13.65 82.42 7.31
C SER A 279 14.14 82.22 5.87
N VAL A 280 15.47 82.19 5.72
CA VAL A 280 16.16 81.83 4.48
C VAL A 280 16.70 80.41 4.62
N VAL A 281 16.35 79.53 3.68
CA VAL A 281 16.83 78.14 3.66
C VAL A 281 17.73 77.94 2.44
N ILE A 282 18.94 77.42 2.68
CA ILE A 282 19.96 77.18 1.64
C ILE A 282 20.10 75.67 1.48
N VAL A 283 19.78 75.16 0.29
CA VAL A 283 19.95 73.73 -0.03
C VAL A 283 21.13 73.57 -0.99
N PRO A 284 22.21 72.86 -0.60
CA PRO A 284 23.29 72.51 -1.52
C PRO A 284 22.81 71.47 -2.53
N VAL A 285 23.11 71.71 -3.80
CA VAL A 285 22.77 70.88 -4.95
C VAL A 285 24.07 70.56 -5.69
N GLU A 286 24.50 69.30 -5.65
CA GLU A 286 25.58 68.84 -6.52
C GLU A 286 25.11 68.87 -7.97
N LYS A 287 25.79 69.64 -8.82
CA LYS A 287 25.61 69.55 -10.26
C LYS A 287 26.24 68.25 -10.75
N LYS A 288 25.46 67.18 -10.86
CA LYS A 288 25.83 66.11 -11.81
C LYS A 288 25.54 66.63 -13.22
N LYS A 289 26.53 66.54 -14.11
CA LYS A 289 26.29 66.67 -15.55
C LYS A 289 25.27 65.60 -15.92
N VAL A 290 24.04 66.03 -16.16
CA VAL A 290 23.03 65.18 -16.78
C VAL A 290 23.30 65.31 -18.27
N GLU A 291 23.73 64.24 -18.91
CA GLU A 291 23.85 64.20 -20.37
C GLU A 291 22.49 64.56 -20.98
N GLU A 292 22.45 65.34 -22.07
CA GLU A 292 21.19 65.74 -22.74
C GLU A 292 20.27 64.53 -23.01
N ASP A 293 20.89 63.38 -23.28
CA ASP A 293 20.26 62.09 -23.49
C ASP A 293 19.46 61.57 -22.27
N ALA A 294 19.86 61.93 -21.06
CA ALA A 294 19.15 61.58 -19.83
C ALA A 294 17.93 62.48 -19.58
N VAL A 295 17.96 63.73 -20.01
CA VAL A 295 16.80 64.64 -19.94
C VAL A 295 15.72 64.15 -20.93
N GLU A 296 16.13 63.81 -22.15
CA GLU A 296 15.22 63.29 -23.17
C GLU A 296 14.60 61.94 -22.78
N ARG A 297 15.38 61.05 -22.15
CA ARG A 297 14.85 59.80 -21.57
C ARG A 297 13.84 60.04 -20.45
N ILE A 298 14.09 60.99 -19.56
CA ILE A 298 13.16 61.33 -18.48
C ILE A 298 11.85 61.87 -19.05
N LEU A 299 11.92 62.75 -20.06
CA LEU A 299 10.72 63.27 -20.73
C LEU A 299 9.89 62.16 -21.38
N ARG A 300 10.53 61.21 -22.08
CA ARG A 300 9.84 60.03 -22.63
C ARG A 300 9.18 59.17 -21.54
N LEU A 301 9.88 58.91 -20.44
CA LEU A 301 9.33 58.14 -19.31
C LEU A 301 8.13 58.84 -18.65
N VAL A 302 8.14 60.17 -18.56
CA VAL A 302 7.00 60.95 -18.05
C VAL A 302 5.80 60.86 -19.00
N GLU A 303 6.02 60.92 -20.32
CA GLU A 303 4.96 60.75 -21.32
C GLU A 303 4.37 59.34 -21.30
N GLU A 304 5.19 58.29 -21.23
CA GLU A 304 4.74 56.90 -21.11
C GLU A 304 3.92 56.67 -19.83
N TYR A 305 4.34 57.25 -18.70
CA TYR A 305 3.59 57.16 -17.45
C TYR A 305 2.23 57.87 -17.53
N ARG A 306 2.17 59.05 -18.17
CA ARG A 306 0.91 59.77 -18.42
C ARG A 306 -0.03 59.01 -19.33
N ALA A 307 0.49 58.29 -20.33
CA ALA A 307 -0.28 57.46 -21.24
C ALA A 307 -0.88 56.23 -20.55
N ARG A 308 -0.16 55.60 -19.61
CA ARG A 308 -0.66 54.44 -18.84
C ARG A 308 -1.69 54.78 -17.75
N ARG A 309 -1.88 56.06 -17.44
CA ARG A 309 -2.79 56.54 -16.39
C ARG A 309 -4.10 57.13 -16.93
N LYS A 310 -4.23 57.24 -18.26
CA LYS A 310 -5.49 57.47 -18.98
C LYS A 310 -6.09 56.13 -19.35
#